data_AF-A0A1B8Y7V2-F1
#
_entry.id   AF-A0A1B8Y7V2-F1
#
_cell.length_a   1.000
_cell.length_b   1.000
_cell.length_c   1.000
_cell.angle_alpha   90.00
_cell.angle_beta   90.00
_cell.angle_gamma   90.00
#
_symmetry.space_group_name_H-M   'P 1'
#
loop_
_entity.id
_entity.type
_entity.pdbx_description
1 polymer ?
#
loop_
_entity_poly.entity_id
_entity_poly.type
_entity_poly.pdbx_seq_one_letter_code
_entity_poly.pdbx_strand_id
1 'polypeptide(L)'
;EFFENPAFRPDGMKLYPTLVIRGTGLYELWKTGRYRSYSPSTLVDLVARILALVPPWTRVYRVQRDIPMPLVSSGVEHGNLRELALARMKDLGTECRDVRTREVGIQEIHHKVRPYQ
;
A
#
# COMPACT_ATOMS: atom_id res chain seq x y z
N GLU A 1 11.45 -2.00 14.01
CA GLU A 1 10.55 -2.75 14.93
C GLU A 1 9.69 -3.84 14.25
N PHE A 2 8.70 -3.56 13.39
CA PHE A 2 7.73 -4.59 12.91
C PHE A 2 8.35 -5.82 12.20
N PHE A 3 9.37 -5.62 11.35
CA PHE A 3 10.09 -6.72 10.69
C PHE A 3 11.34 -7.18 11.46
N GLU A 4 11.75 -6.45 12.49
CA GLU A 4 12.97 -6.74 13.26
C GLU A 4 12.65 -7.52 14.52
N ASN A 5 11.58 -7.15 15.22
CA ASN A 5 11.14 -7.75 16.47
C ASN A 5 10.60 -9.17 16.20
N PRO A 6 11.21 -10.23 16.79
CA PRO A 6 10.79 -11.62 16.60
C PRO A 6 9.33 -11.91 16.93
N ALA A 7 8.67 -11.09 17.77
CA ALA A 7 7.26 -11.28 18.12
C ALA A 7 6.29 -11.00 16.96
N PHE A 8 6.74 -10.31 15.89
CA PHE A 8 5.92 -9.99 14.73
C PHE A 8 6.36 -10.77 13.49
N ARG A 9 7.33 -10.24 12.72
CA ARG A 9 7.92 -10.88 11.50
C ARG A 9 6.91 -11.68 10.64
N PRO A 10 5.82 -11.08 10.18
CA PRO A 10 4.77 -11.84 9.52
C PRO A 10 5.19 -12.30 8.11
N ASP A 11 4.68 -13.47 7.70
CA ASP A 11 4.83 -13.98 6.33
C ASP A 11 4.01 -13.18 5.31
N GLY A 12 3.02 -12.41 5.76
CA GLY A 12 2.24 -11.58 4.87
C GLY A 12 1.45 -10.48 5.57
N MET A 13 1.09 -9.46 4.79
CA MET A 13 0.41 -8.28 5.30
C MET A 13 -0.57 -7.68 4.28
N LYS A 14 -1.58 -6.98 4.79
CA LYS A 14 -2.51 -6.15 4.02
C LYS A 14 -2.34 -4.71 4.47
N LEU A 15 -1.94 -3.83 3.55
CA LEU A 15 -1.81 -2.40 3.78
C LEU A 15 -3.12 -1.72 3.37
N TYR A 16 -3.89 -1.29 4.36
CA TYR A 16 -5.15 -0.59 4.15
C TYR A 16 -5.08 0.81 4.75
N PRO A 17 -4.79 1.84 3.93
CA PRO A 17 -4.94 3.21 4.39
C PRO A 17 -6.34 3.43 4.96
N THR A 18 -6.41 4.17 6.06
CA THR A 18 -7.66 4.48 6.72
C THR A 18 -8.53 5.34 5.81
N LEU A 19 -9.79 4.92 5.63
CA LEU A 19 -10.79 5.65 4.86
C LEU A 19 -11.85 6.19 5.81
N VAL A 20 -12.29 7.41 5.56
CA VAL A 20 -13.43 8.02 6.24
C VAL A 20 -14.68 7.67 5.44
N ILE A 21 -15.62 6.96 6.08
CA ILE A 21 -16.86 6.48 5.47
C ILE A 21 -18.04 7.01 6.27
N ARG A 22 -19.07 7.54 5.60
CA ARG A 22 -20.30 8.01 6.25
C ARG A 22 -20.90 6.93 7.15
N GLY A 23 -21.41 7.34 8.31
CA GLY A 23 -22.02 6.43 9.29
C GLY A 23 -21.02 5.73 10.22
N THR A 24 -19.72 6.04 10.14
CA THR A 24 -18.71 5.53 11.08
C THR A 24 -18.35 6.57 12.14
N GLY A 25 -17.85 6.15 13.31
CA GLY A 25 -17.37 7.10 14.33
C GLY A 25 -16.22 8.00 13.84
N LEU A 26 -15.38 7.48 12.94
CA LEU A 26 -14.31 8.26 12.31
C LEU A 26 -14.84 9.42 11.46
N TYR A 27 -16.02 9.26 10.85
CA TYR A 27 -16.68 10.32 10.10
C TYR A 27 -17.03 11.51 10.99
N GLU A 28 -17.53 11.28 12.20
CA GLU A 28 -17.85 12.36 13.14
C GLU A 28 -16.59 13.09 13.62
N LEU A 29 -15.49 12.37 13.83
CA LEU A 29 -14.19 12.97 14.13
C LEU A 29 -13.67 13.83 12.97
N TRP A 30 -13.80 13.33 11.73
CA TRP A 30 -13.40 14.06 10.54
C TRP A 30 -14.26 15.32 10.33
N LYS A 31 -15.59 15.20 10.46
CA LYS A 31 -16.56 16.29 10.33
C LYS A 31 -16.33 17.41 11.34
N THR A 32 -15.88 17.07 12.55
CA THR A 32 -15.52 18.03 13.62
C THR A 32 -14.07 18.53 13.52
N GLY A 33 -13.32 18.16 12.49
CA GLY A 33 -11.93 18.58 12.28
C GLY A 33 -10.92 17.91 13.22
N ARG A 34 -11.34 16.97 14.06
CA ARG A 34 -10.50 16.21 15.01
C ARG A 34 -9.73 15.06 14.36
N TYR A 35 -10.10 14.69 13.14
CA TYR A 35 -9.34 13.75 12.31
C TYR A 35 -9.09 14.37 10.93
N ARG A 36 -7.88 14.18 10.40
CA ARG A 36 -7.50 14.59 9.04
C ARG A 36 -6.81 13.44 8.36
N SER A 37 -7.28 13.07 7.18
CA SER A 37 -6.61 12.10 6.32
C SER A 37 -5.31 12.68 5.77
N TYR A 38 -4.37 11.80 5.39
CA TYR A 38 -3.19 12.24 4.65
C TYR A 38 -3.56 12.82 3.29
N SER A 39 -2.74 13.74 2.81
CA SER A 39 -2.78 14.14 1.41
C SER A 39 -2.39 12.95 0.51
N PRO A 40 -2.83 12.92 -0.76
CA PRO A 40 -2.47 11.85 -1.69
C PRO A 40 -0.96 11.66 -1.84
N SER A 41 -0.20 12.76 -1.95
CA SER A 41 1.27 12.72 -2.10
C SER A 41 1.96 12.16 -0.86
N THR A 42 1.54 12.58 0.33
CA THR A 42 2.04 12.04 1.60
C THR A 42 1.78 10.54 1.70
N LEU A 43 0.58 10.10 1.32
CA LEU A 43 0.22 8.69 1.40
C LEU A 43 1.03 7.84 0.42
N VAL A 44 1.22 8.29 -0.82
CA VAL A 44 2.03 7.60 -1.81
C VAL A 44 3.49 7.48 -1.34
N ASP A 45 4.09 8.58 -0.84
CA ASP A 45 5.47 8.56 -0.33
C ASP A 45 5.63 7.63 0.88
N LEU A 46 4.66 7.65 1.81
CA LEU A 46 4.66 6.75 2.96
C LEU A 46 4.59 5.28 2.55
N VAL A 47 3.68 4.93 1.64
CA VAL A 47 3.52 3.55 1.16
C VAL A 47 4.78 3.10 0.42
N ALA A 48 5.39 3.94 -0.42
CA ALA A 48 6.64 3.63 -1.10
C ALA A 48 7.76 3.29 -0.10
N ARG A 49 7.91 4.10 0.96
CA ARG A 49 8.89 3.83 2.03
C ARG A 49 8.59 2.56 2.80
N ILE A 50 7.31 2.28 3.10
CA ILE A 50 6.92 1.02 3.76
C ILE A 50 7.30 -0.18 2.89
N LEU A 51 6.98 -0.14 1.59
CA LEU A 51 7.29 -1.22 0.65
C LEU A 51 8.81 -1.46 0.49
N ALA A 52 9.63 -0.40 0.57
CA ALA A 52 11.09 -0.53 0.58
C ALA A 52 11.64 -1.29 1.79
N LEU A 53 10.91 -1.28 2.92
CA LEU A 53 11.30 -1.99 4.14
C LEU A 53 10.82 -3.45 4.18
N VAL A 54 9.96 -3.86 3.25
CA VAL A 54 9.37 -5.21 3.27
C VAL A 54 10.46 -6.25 2.97
N PRO A 55 10.67 -7.21 3.87
CA PRO A 55 11.71 -8.21 3.67
C PRO A 55 11.30 -9.27 2.63
N PRO A 56 12.28 -9.99 2.05
CA PRO A 56 12.04 -10.97 0.98
C PRO A 56 11.09 -12.13 1.29
N TRP A 57 10.84 -12.44 2.56
CA TRP A 57 9.94 -13.52 2.97
C TRP A 57 8.48 -13.07 3.12
N THR A 58 8.23 -11.75 3.20
CA THR A 58 6.88 -11.22 3.42
C THR A 58 6.15 -10.96 2.09
N ARG A 59 4.88 -11.35 2.02
CA ARG A 59 3.97 -11.04 0.90
C ARG A 59 3.04 -9.87 1.24
N VAL A 60 3.07 -8.80 0.45
CA VAL A 60 2.06 -7.73 0.55
C VAL A 60 0.86 -8.06 -0.34
N TYR A 61 -0.22 -8.54 0.27
CA TYR A 61 -1.41 -8.99 -0.45
C TYR A 61 -2.15 -7.85 -1.16
N ARG A 62 -2.34 -6.73 -0.46
CA ARG A 62 -3.10 -5.56 -0.94
C ARG A 62 -2.52 -4.27 -0.37
N VAL A 63 -2.65 -3.20 -1.15
CA VAL A 63 -2.21 -1.83 -0.79
C VAL A 63 -3.40 -0.86 -0.94
N GLN A 64 -4.60 -1.34 -0.62
CA GLN A 64 -5.90 -0.63 -0.58
C GLN A 64 -7.02 -1.67 -0.47
N ARG A 65 -8.22 -1.23 -0.07
CA ARG A 65 -9.44 -2.05 -0.07
C ARG A 65 -10.28 -1.78 -1.31
N ASP A 66 -11.06 -2.77 -1.73
CA ASP A 66 -12.03 -2.63 -2.82
C ASP A 66 -13.30 -1.96 -2.27
N ILE A 67 -13.22 -0.66 -1.98
CA ILE A 67 -14.34 0.16 -1.53
C ILE A 67 -14.73 1.10 -2.68
N PRO A 68 -16.01 1.13 -3.11
CA PRO A 68 -16.46 2.09 -4.10
C PRO A 68 -16.15 3.52 -3.68
N MET A 69 -15.44 4.27 -4.55
CA MET A 69 -15.04 5.65 -4.28
C MET A 69 -16.19 6.59 -3.89
N PRO A 70 -17.42 6.48 -4.44
CA PRO A 70 -18.56 7.31 -3.99
C PRO A 70 -18.93 7.17 -2.51
N LEU A 71 -18.51 6.09 -1.84
CA LEU A 71 -18.75 5.87 -0.40
C LEU A 71 -17.66 6.49 0.49
N VAL A 72 -16.52 6.87 -0.09
CA VAL A 72 -15.36 7.41 0.62
C VAL A 72 -15.51 8.92 0.74
N SER A 73 -15.59 9.43 1.98
CA SER A 73 -15.68 10.87 2.26
C SER A 73 -14.29 11.54 2.32
N SER A 74 -13.26 10.81 2.74
CA SER A 74 -11.87 11.28 2.79
C SER A 74 -10.91 10.09 2.91
N GLY A 75 -9.67 10.22 2.43
CA GLY A 75 -8.65 9.17 2.48
C GLY A 75 -7.94 8.99 1.13
N VAL A 76 -7.91 7.77 0.63
CA VAL A 76 -7.38 7.44 -0.70
C VAL A 76 -8.28 8.04 -1.78
N GLU A 77 -7.71 8.73 -2.76
CA GLU A 77 -8.47 9.33 -3.88
C GLU A 77 -8.49 8.45 -5.14
N HIS A 78 -7.51 7.57 -5.31
CA HIS A 78 -7.33 6.77 -6.53
C HIS A 78 -7.31 5.27 -6.23
N GLY A 79 -7.93 4.49 -7.11
CA GLY A 79 -7.97 3.02 -7.02
C GLY A 79 -6.70 2.30 -7.47
N ASN A 80 -5.57 2.99 -7.66
CA ASN A 80 -4.31 2.39 -8.13
C ASN A 80 -3.11 2.72 -7.22
N LEU A 81 -3.31 2.79 -5.90
CA LEU A 81 -2.29 3.22 -4.94
C LEU A 81 -0.99 2.40 -5.00
N ARG A 82 -1.06 1.08 -5.27
CA ARG A 82 0.14 0.23 -5.41
C ARG A 82 1.00 0.69 -6.59
N GLU A 83 0.38 1.01 -7.72
CA GLU A 83 1.08 1.47 -8.92
C GLU A 83 1.79 2.81 -8.65
N LEU A 84 1.07 3.76 -8.07
CA LEU A 84 1.62 5.07 -7.69
C LEU A 84 2.79 4.93 -6.71
N ALA A 85 2.68 4.04 -5.71
CA ALA A 85 3.76 3.78 -4.78
C ALA A 85 4.98 3.14 -5.45
N LEU A 86 4.79 2.16 -6.34
CA LEU A 86 5.90 1.54 -7.09
C LEU A 86 6.58 2.54 -8.03
N ALA A 87 5.83 3.43 -8.68
CA ALA A 87 6.40 4.52 -9.48
C ALA A 87 7.23 5.45 -8.59
N ARG A 88 6.69 5.86 -7.45
CA ARG A 88 7.39 6.70 -6.47
C ARG A 88 8.67 6.04 -5.94
N MET A 89 8.69 4.73 -5.74
CA MET A 89 9.90 4.00 -5.34
C MET A 89 11.01 4.10 -6.38
N LYS A 90 10.68 4.10 -7.69
CA LYS A 90 11.66 4.31 -8.77
C LYS A 90 12.26 5.70 -8.69
N ASP A 91 11.45 6.73 -8.46
CA ASP A 91 11.94 8.11 -8.30
C ASP A 91 12.89 8.26 -7.10
N LEU A 92 12.69 7.44 -6.06
CA LEU A 92 13.52 7.39 -4.85
C LEU A 92 14.76 6.49 -5.00
N GLY A 93 14.92 5.76 -6.12
CA GLY A 93 16.01 4.80 -6.30
C GLY A 93 15.93 3.59 -5.37
N THR A 94 14.71 3.18 -4.99
CA THR A 94 14.46 2.03 -4.09
C THR A 94 13.67 0.92 -4.79
N GLU A 95 13.82 -0.31 -4.31
CA GLU A 95 13.17 -1.49 -4.90
C GLU A 95 12.26 -2.20 -3.90
N CYS A 96 11.12 -2.72 -4.39
CA CYS A 96 10.22 -3.54 -3.59
C CYS A 96 10.66 -5.01 -3.67
N ARG A 97 11.04 -5.58 -2.53
CA ARG A 97 11.53 -6.96 -2.45
C ARG A 97 10.49 -7.96 -1.93
N ASP A 98 9.23 -7.54 -1.81
CA ASP A 98 8.15 -8.43 -1.39
C ASP A 98 7.99 -9.65 -2.31
N VAL A 99 7.46 -10.74 -1.76
CA VAL A 99 7.26 -11.99 -2.51
C VAL A 99 6.39 -11.77 -3.76
N ARG A 100 5.35 -10.93 -3.64
CA ARG A 100 4.38 -10.71 -4.71
C ARG A 100 5.00 -10.02 -5.92
N THR A 101 5.84 -9.00 -5.73
CA THR A 101 6.44 -8.28 -6.87
C THR A 101 7.42 -9.17 -7.62
N ARG A 102 7.99 -10.18 -6.95
CA ARG A 102 8.99 -11.09 -7.51
C ARG A 102 8.45 -12.41 -8.04
N GLU A 103 7.14 -12.65 -7.97
CA GLU A 103 6.55 -13.88 -8.49
C GLU A 103 6.54 -13.88 -10.03
N VAL A 104 6.72 -15.05 -10.64
CA VAL A 104 6.82 -15.19 -12.11
C VAL A 104 5.64 -14.58 -12.84
N GLY A 105 4.41 -14.73 -12.33
CA GLY A 105 3.22 -14.16 -12.96
C GLY A 105 3.22 -12.62 -12.97
N ILE A 106 3.72 -11.97 -11.91
CA ILE A 106 3.81 -10.51 -11.85
C ILE A 106 4.96 -10.01 -12.72
N GLN A 107 6.09 -10.71 -12.74
CA GLN A 107 7.21 -10.38 -13.63
C GLN A 107 6.83 -10.51 -15.11
N GLU A 108 6.05 -11.52 -15.49
CA GLU A 108 5.53 -11.64 -16.85
C GLU A 108 4.59 -10.47 -17.19
N ILE A 109 3.62 -10.15 -16.32
CA ILE A 109 2.64 -9.09 -16.56
C ILE A 109 3.31 -7.71 -16.70
N HIS A 110 4.25 -7.38 -15.82
CA HIS A 110 4.83 -6.03 -15.75
C HIS A 110 6.10 -5.85 -16.57
N HIS A 111 6.89 -6.92 -16.76
CA HIS A 111 8.22 -6.85 -17.39
C HIS A 111 8.39 -7.81 -18.57
N LYS A 112 7.37 -8.62 -18.91
CA LYS A 112 7.41 -9.60 -20.00
C LYS A 112 8.57 -10.60 -19.87
N VAL A 113 9.03 -10.86 -18.64
CA VAL A 113 10.10 -11.82 -18.35
C VAL A 113 9.51 -13.23 -18.30
N ARG A 114 10.12 -14.18 -19.03
CA ARG A 114 9.73 -15.60 -19.04
C ARG A 114 10.94 -16.47 -18.67
N PRO A 115 10.82 -17.46 -17.75
CA PRO A 115 11.99 -18.16 -17.21
C PRO A 115 12.69 -19.13 -18.18
N TYR A 116 12.01 -19.58 -19.23
CA TYR A 116 12.46 -20.66 -20.11
C TYR A 116 12.39 -20.29 -21.61
N GLN A 117 12.36 -18.99 -21.92
CA GLN A 117 12.59 -18.47 -23.27
C GLN A 117 13.97 -17.81 -23.36
#